data_AF-A0A800G788-F1
#
_entry.id   AF-A0A800G788-F1
#
_cell.length_a   1.000
_cell.length_b   1.000
_cell.length_c   1.000
_cell.angle_alpha   90.00
_cell.angle_beta   90.00
_cell.angle_gamma   90.00
#
_symmetry.space_group_name_H-M   'P 1'
#
loop_
_entity.id
_entity.type
_entity.pdbx_description
1 polymer ?
#
loop_
_entity_poly.entity_id
_entity_poly.type
_entity_poly.pdbx_seq_one_letter_code
_entity_poly.pdbx_strand_id
1 'polypeptide(L)'
;MVIVFFLSPGILPGAIALGLHNYGIVGKLSAEVVENMDPGPARALRSAGAGNLQMLAYGIIPQAMPQFLTYLLYRWEVVIRTTVVVGFVGAGGLGREFRLSLSFFQYTDVALIILWYLILVVAVDLLSAFLRRLVRVP
;
A
#
# COMPACT_ATOMS: atom_id res chain seq x y z
N MET A 1 4.29 -7.63 13.86
CA MET A 1 5.00 -7.15 15.06
C MET A 1 6.07 -8.14 15.58
N VAL A 2 6.00 -9.45 15.29
CA VAL A 2 7.00 -10.43 15.78
C VAL A 2 8.37 -10.38 15.07
N ILE A 3 8.43 -9.92 13.80
CA ILE A 3 9.67 -9.95 12.99
C ILE A 3 10.73 -8.92 13.47
N VAL A 4 10.29 -7.79 14.06
CA VAL A 4 11.17 -6.74 14.59
C VAL A 4 11.93 -7.21 15.84
N PHE A 5 11.47 -8.28 16.49
CA PHE A 5 12.12 -8.84 17.69
C PHE A 5 13.32 -9.73 17.36
N PHE A 6 13.39 -10.28 16.14
CA PHE A 6 14.44 -11.23 15.73
C PHE A 6 15.53 -10.60 14.86
N LEU A 7 15.24 -9.51 14.16
CA LEU A 7 16.23 -8.73 13.42
C LEU A 7 16.53 -7.45 14.22
N SER A 8 17.82 -7.16 14.44
CA SER A 8 18.28 -5.90 15.06
C SER A 8 17.50 -4.67 14.53
N PRO A 9 17.19 -3.67 15.37
CA PRO A 9 16.46 -2.47 14.96
C PRO A 9 17.07 -1.84 13.71
N GLY A 10 16.28 -1.73 12.63
CA GLY A 10 16.77 -1.20 11.36
C GLY A 10 15.70 -1.12 10.28
N ILE A 11 16.08 -0.53 9.15
CA ILE A 11 15.18 -0.23 8.02
C ILE A 11 14.64 -1.53 7.41
N LEU A 12 15.49 -2.57 7.31
CA LEU A 12 15.15 -3.86 6.70
C LEU A 12 14.02 -4.61 7.43
N PRO A 13 14.08 -4.87 8.76
CA PRO A 13 12.96 -5.52 9.45
C PRO A 13 11.68 -4.70 9.48
N GLY A 14 11.78 -3.37 9.53
CA GLY A 14 10.62 -2.48 9.38
C GLY A 14 9.95 -2.64 8.02
N ALA A 15 10.74 -2.64 6.94
CA ALA A 15 10.26 -2.85 5.58
C ALA A 15 9.64 -4.24 5.38
N ILE A 16 10.28 -5.29 5.90
CA ILE A 16 9.76 -6.67 5.82
C ILE A 16 8.47 -6.82 6.63
N ALA A 17 8.40 -6.28 7.85
CA ALA A 17 7.21 -6.34 8.67
C ALA A 17 6.01 -5.61 8.01
N LEU A 18 6.25 -4.44 7.43
CA LEU A 18 5.25 -3.70 6.66
C LEU A 18 4.87 -4.43 5.38
N GLY A 19 5.84 -5.00 4.65
CA GLY A 19 5.62 -5.77 3.44
C GLY A 19 4.75 -6.99 3.69
N LEU A 20 5.08 -7.80 4.69
CA LEU A 20 4.32 -9.02 5.03
C LEU A 20 2.90 -8.70 5.52
N HIS A 21 2.77 -7.66 6.36
CA HIS A 21 1.47 -7.22 6.85
C HIS A 21 0.57 -6.73 5.71
N ASN A 22 1.13 -5.95 4.79
CA ASN A 22 0.39 -5.52 3.62
C ASN A 22 0.08 -6.70 2.71
N TYR A 23 1.00 -7.62 2.47
CA TYR A 23 0.74 -8.78 1.63
C TYR A 23 -0.46 -9.60 2.13
N GLY A 24 -0.57 -9.82 3.44
CA GLY A 24 -1.73 -10.51 4.05
C GLY A 24 -3.06 -9.77 3.83
N ILE A 25 -3.07 -8.46 4.01
CA ILE A 25 -4.29 -7.65 3.78
C ILE A 25 -4.62 -7.59 2.27
N VAL A 26 -3.62 -7.68 1.38
CA VAL A 26 -3.80 -7.70 -0.09
C VAL A 26 -4.53 -8.99 -0.43
N GLY A 27 -4.03 -10.13 0.07
CA GLY A 27 -4.63 -11.44 -0.17
C GLY A 27 -6.07 -11.54 0.35
N LYS A 28 -6.37 -10.99 1.53
CA LYS A 28 -7.74 -10.97 2.09
C LYS A 28 -8.70 -10.15 1.21
N LEU A 29 -8.29 -8.96 0.79
CA LEU A 29 -9.11 -8.10 -0.08
C LEU A 29 -9.28 -8.70 -1.48
N SER A 30 -8.26 -9.39 -2.03
CA SER A 30 -8.44 -10.16 -3.27
C SER A 30 -9.51 -11.23 -3.11
N ALA A 31 -9.49 -11.96 -1.99
CA ALA A 31 -10.47 -13.00 -1.72
C ALA A 31 -11.89 -12.42 -1.57
N GLU A 32 -12.05 -11.33 -0.82
CA GLU A 32 -13.34 -10.64 -0.65
C GLU A 32 -13.90 -10.07 -1.95
N VAL A 33 -13.03 -9.54 -2.83
CA VAL A 33 -13.47 -9.06 -4.16
C VAL A 33 -13.94 -10.23 -5.01
N VAL A 34 -13.23 -11.36 -5.01
CA VAL A 34 -13.63 -12.57 -5.75
C VAL A 34 -14.94 -13.16 -5.19
N GLU A 35 -15.14 -13.15 -3.87
CA GLU A 35 -16.37 -13.65 -3.23
C GLU A 35 -17.60 -12.77 -3.48
N ASN A 36 -17.44 -11.45 -3.53
CA ASN A 36 -18.55 -10.51 -3.76
C ASN A 36 -18.88 -10.25 -5.24
N MET A 37 -18.13 -10.84 -6.16
CA MET A 37 -18.38 -10.68 -7.60
C MET A 37 -19.62 -11.45 -8.05
N ASP A 38 -20.45 -10.80 -8.87
CA ASP A 38 -21.60 -11.46 -9.49
C ASP A 38 -21.09 -12.57 -10.45
N PRO A 39 -21.50 -13.84 -10.29
CA PRO A 39 -21.12 -14.91 -11.20
C PRO A 39 -21.73 -14.78 -12.61
N GLY A 40 -22.59 -13.79 -12.88
CA GLY A 40 -23.20 -13.52 -14.19
C GLY A 40 -22.22 -13.54 -15.38
N PRO A 41 -21.15 -12.73 -15.39
CA PRO A 41 -20.19 -12.68 -16.49
C PRO A 41 -19.40 -13.98 -16.66
N ALA A 42 -19.04 -14.64 -15.56
CA ALA A 42 -18.37 -15.94 -15.59
C ALA A 42 -19.28 -17.04 -16.16
N ARG A 43 -20.59 -17.02 -15.83
CA ARG A 43 -21.60 -17.92 -16.41
C ARG A 43 -21.82 -17.65 -17.90
N ALA A 44 -21.83 -16.39 -18.33
CA ALA A 44 -21.95 -16.01 -19.74
C ALA A 44 -20.74 -16.53 -20.56
N LEU A 45 -19.53 -16.39 -20.03
CA LEU A 45 -18.31 -16.97 -20.62
C LEU A 45 -18.36 -18.49 -20.69
N ARG A 46 -18.88 -19.14 -19.65
CA ARG A 46 -19.06 -20.61 -19.64
C ARG A 46 -20.09 -21.06 -20.67
N SER A 47 -21.21 -20.34 -20.84
CA SER A 47 -22.18 -20.63 -21.90
C SER A 47 -21.65 -20.39 -23.31
N ALA A 48 -20.62 -19.55 -23.46
CA ALA A 48 -19.90 -19.35 -24.71
C ALA A 48 -18.80 -20.40 -24.98
N GLY A 49 -18.64 -21.41 -24.11
CA GLY A 49 -17.67 -22.50 -24.27
C GLY A 49 -16.27 -22.22 -23.71
N ALA A 50 -16.09 -21.14 -22.93
CA ALA A 50 -14.78 -20.81 -22.36
C ALA A 50 -14.32 -21.81 -21.28
N GLY A 51 -13.04 -22.17 -21.32
CA GLY A 51 -12.41 -23.03 -20.31
C GLY A 51 -12.16 -22.31 -18.97
N ASN A 52 -11.84 -23.08 -17.92
CA ASN A 52 -11.62 -22.52 -16.56
C ASN A 52 -10.53 -21.42 -16.51
N LEU A 53 -9.45 -21.57 -17.29
CA LEU A 53 -8.40 -20.55 -17.36
C LEU A 53 -8.85 -19.26 -18.04
N GLN A 54 -9.71 -19.35 -19.07
CA GLN A 54 -10.24 -18.19 -19.78
C GLN A 54 -11.28 -17.45 -18.92
N MET A 55 -12.10 -18.17 -18.15
CA MET A 55 -12.99 -17.54 -17.16
C MET A 55 -12.21 -16.78 -16.09
N LEU A 56 -11.09 -17.33 -15.61
CA LEU A 56 -10.24 -16.65 -14.65
C LEU A 56 -9.60 -15.39 -15.25
N ALA A 57 -8.98 -15.52 -16.42
CA ALA A 57 -8.23 -14.44 -17.07
C ALA A 57 -9.11 -13.31 -17.62
N TYR A 58 -10.31 -13.61 -18.13
CA TYR A 58 -11.16 -12.64 -18.83
C TYR A 58 -12.48 -12.32 -18.12
N GLY A 59 -12.90 -13.16 -17.17
CA GLY A 59 -14.09 -12.90 -16.34
C GLY A 59 -13.71 -12.30 -14.99
N ILE A 60 -12.85 -13.01 -14.25
CA ILE A 60 -12.64 -12.71 -12.82
C ILE A 60 -11.58 -11.63 -12.62
N ILE A 61 -10.38 -11.82 -13.19
CA ILE A 61 -9.24 -10.91 -13.00
C ILE A 61 -9.55 -9.46 -13.42
N PRO A 62 -10.04 -9.17 -14.65
CA PRO A 62 -10.23 -7.79 -15.10
C PRO A 62 -11.35 -7.05 -14.35
N GLN A 63 -12.33 -7.77 -13.78
CA GLN A 63 -13.37 -7.16 -12.93
C GLN A 63 -12.87 -6.88 -11.51
N ALA A 64 -12.00 -7.74 -10.97
CA ALA A 64 -11.41 -7.55 -9.65
C ALA A 64 -10.28 -6.50 -9.65
N MET A 65 -9.58 -6.35 -10.78
CA MET A 65 -8.36 -5.53 -10.90
C MET A 65 -8.56 -4.06 -10.49
N PRO A 66 -9.64 -3.35 -10.87
CA PRO A 66 -9.81 -1.93 -10.55
C PRO A 66 -9.99 -1.70 -9.04
N GLN A 67 -10.80 -2.54 -8.40
CA GLN A 67 -11.02 -2.50 -6.97
C GLN A 67 -9.72 -2.84 -6.21
N PHE A 68 -9.02 -3.87 -6.67
CA PHE A 68 -7.75 -4.30 -6.11
C PHE A 68 -6.66 -3.22 -6.18
N LEU A 69 -6.48 -2.58 -7.34
CA LEU A 69 -5.53 -1.48 -7.51
C LEU A 69 -5.87 -0.31 -6.58
N THR A 70 -7.15 0.03 -6.45
CA THR A 70 -7.61 1.10 -5.56
C THR A 70 -7.22 0.83 -4.11
N TYR A 71 -7.43 -0.40 -3.63
CA TYR A 71 -7.03 -0.80 -2.28
C TYR A 71 -5.52 -0.85 -2.09
N LEU A 72 -4.78 -1.34 -3.09
CA LEU A 72 -3.32 -1.40 -3.05
C LEU A 72 -2.72 0.00 -2.94
N LEU A 73 -3.21 0.95 -3.75
CA LEU A 73 -2.76 2.34 -3.74
C LEU A 73 -3.09 3.05 -2.42
N TYR A 74 -4.30 2.85 -1.90
CA TYR A 74 -4.68 3.37 -0.59
C TYR A 74 -3.76 2.86 0.53
N ARG A 75 -3.47 1.56 0.54
CA ARG A 75 -2.58 1.00 1.57
C ARG A 75 -1.13 1.40 1.38
N TRP A 76 -0.68 1.55 0.15
CA TRP A 76 0.65 2.10 -0.12
C TRP A 76 0.82 3.51 0.46
N GLU A 77 -0.18 4.38 0.28
CA GLU A 77 -0.23 5.71 0.89
C GLU A 77 -0.16 5.65 2.44
N VAL A 78 -0.97 4.78 3.06
CA VAL A 78 -0.99 4.59 4.52
C VAL A 78 0.37 4.07 5.03
N VAL A 79 0.99 3.15 4.30
CA VAL A 79 2.31 2.58 4.64
C VAL A 79 3.37 3.67 4.63
N ILE A 80 3.41 4.51 3.61
CA ILE A 80 4.35 5.63 3.53
C ILE A 80 4.21 6.53 4.77
N ARG A 81 2.98 6.87 5.15
CA ARG A 81 2.71 7.70 6.33
C ARG A 81 3.16 7.03 7.64
N THR A 82 2.90 5.74 7.79
CA THR A 82 3.30 4.99 8.99
C THR A 82 4.80 4.75 9.06
N THR A 83 5.54 4.71 7.94
CA THR A 83 7.00 4.55 7.96
C THR A 83 7.72 5.69 8.68
N VAL A 84 7.20 6.92 8.61
CA VAL A 84 7.79 8.08 9.30
C VAL A 84 7.62 7.96 10.81
N VAL A 85 6.43 7.53 11.26
CA VAL A 85 6.16 7.25 12.68
C VAL A 85 7.04 6.12 13.18
N VAL A 86 7.17 5.03 12.43
CA VAL A 86 8.03 3.89 12.78
C VAL A 86 9.52 4.29 12.78
N GLY A 87 9.94 5.15 11.85
CA GLY A 87 11.28 5.72 11.81
C GLY A 87 11.59 6.59 13.05
N PHE A 88 10.58 7.28 13.57
CA PHE A 88 10.69 8.06 14.82
C PHE A 88 10.87 7.16 16.05
N VAL A 89 10.25 5.98 16.08
CA VAL A 89 10.30 5.04 17.23
C VAL A 89 11.57 4.16 17.23
N GLY A 90 12.30 4.07 16.12
CA GLY A 90 13.62 3.42 16.12
C GLY A 90 14.02 2.64 14.87
N ALA A 91 13.21 2.63 13.81
CA ALA A 91 13.54 1.87 12.59
C ALA A 91 14.54 2.58 11.64
N GLY A 92 14.89 3.86 11.89
CA GLY A 92 15.72 4.66 10.99
C GLY A 92 14.92 5.45 9.94
N GLY A 93 15.59 6.28 9.12
CA GLY A 93 14.96 7.09 8.07
C GLY A 93 14.56 8.51 8.51
N LEU A 94 13.59 9.12 7.82
CA LEU A 94 13.15 10.52 8.07
C LEU A 94 12.78 10.80 9.54
N GLY A 95 12.14 9.83 10.22
CA GLY A 95 11.78 9.98 11.63
C GLY A 95 12.98 9.94 12.60
N ARG A 96 14.09 9.32 12.22
CA ARG A 96 15.34 9.33 12.99
C ARG A 96 16.01 10.70 12.92
N GLU A 97 16.15 11.24 11.71
CA GLU A 97 16.72 12.57 11.50
C GLU A 97 15.89 13.64 12.21
N PHE A 98 14.56 13.53 12.17
CA PHE A 98 13.66 14.42 12.91
C PHE A 98 13.93 14.41 14.43
N ARG A 99 14.11 13.21 15.01
CA ARG A 99 14.41 13.05 16.44
C ARG A 99 15.80 13.61 16.79
N LEU A 100 16.80 13.40 15.93
CA LEU A 100 18.15 13.93 16.13
C LEU A 100 18.16 15.46 16.09
N SER A 101 17.58 16.08 15.06
CA SER A 101 17.49 17.55 14.96
C SER A 101 16.73 18.18 16.12
N LEU A 102 15.67 17.53 16.63
CA LEU A 102 14.99 17.96 17.85
C LEU A 102 15.90 17.87 19.09
N SER A 103 16.66 16.79 19.23
CA SER A 103 17.57 16.58 20.37
C SER A 103 18.74 17.57 20.38
N PHE A 104 19.17 18.05 19.21
CA PHE A 104 20.20 19.08 19.07
C PHE A 104 19.63 20.51 19.05
N PHE A 105 18.32 20.69 19.29
CA PHE A 105 17.63 21.98 19.23
C PHE A 105 17.81 22.73 17.90
N GLN A 106 18.02 21.98 16.80
CA GLN A 106 18.19 22.52 15.45
C GLN A 106 16.83 22.76 14.79
N TYR A 107 16.13 23.80 15.21
CA TYR A 107 14.77 24.10 14.75
C TYR A 107 14.67 24.32 13.23
N THR A 108 15.74 24.81 12.59
CA THR A 108 15.83 24.98 11.13
C THR A 108 15.76 23.63 10.41
N ASP A 109 16.51 22.63 10.90
CA ASP A 109 16.54 21.29 10.31
C ASP A 109 15.21 20.56 10.54
N VAL A 110 14.61 20.76 11.72
CA VAL A 110 13.27 20.25 12.03
C VAL A 110 12.23 20.79 11.04
N ALA A 111 12.25 22.10 10.75
CA ALA A 111 11.34 22.72 9.80
C ALA A 111 11.53 22.18 8.37
N LEU A 112 12.79 21.98 7.94
CA LEU A 112 13.12 21.38 6.64
C LEU A 112 12.60 19.94 6.53
N ILE A 113 12.76 19.13 7.57
CA ILE A 113 12.28 17.73 7.57
C ILE A 113 10.75 17.69 7.49
N ILE A 114 10.05 18.55 8.23
CA ILE A 114 8.58 18.66 8.15
C ILE A 114 8.14 19.09 6.75
N LEU A 115 8.83 20.06 6.15
CA LEU A 115 8.53 20.53 4.79
C LEU A 115 8.69 19.41 3.76
N TRP A 116 9.81 18.67 3.80
CA TRP A 116 10.04 17.54 2.90
C TRP A 116 9.01 16.42 3.10
N TYR A 117 8.63 16.13 4.35
CA TYR A 117 7.57 15.17 4.65
C TYR A 117 6.23 15.61 4.06
N LEU A 118 5.88 16.89 4.19
CA LEU A 118 4.66 17.44 3.60
C LEU A 118 4.65 17.28 2.08
N ILE A 119 5.74 17.65 1.41
CA ILE A 119 5.89 17.50 -0.05
C ILE A 119 5.71 16.03 -0.45
N LEU A 120 6.34 15.11 0.27
CA LEU A 120 6.25 13.67 0.00
C LEU A 120 4.81 13.17 0.14
N VAL A 121 4.13 13.53 1.22
CA VAL A 121 2.73 13.13 1.47
C VAL A 121 1.82 13.67 0.37
N VAL A 122 1.96 14.94 0.00
CA VAL A 122 1.15 15.56 -1.06
C VAL A 122 1.43 14.90 -2.42
N ALA A 123 2.69 14.62 -2.74
CA ALA A 123 3.05 13.94 -3.98
C ALA A 123 2.44 12.52 -4.07
N VAL A 124 2.49 11.77 -2.97
CA VAL A 124 1.91 10.43 -2.87
C VAL A 124 0.38 10.48 -2.97
N ASP A 125 -0.26 11.46 -2.33
CA ASP A 125 -1.71 11.63 -2.39
C ASP A 125 -2.17 12.04 -3.81
N LEU A 126 -1.46 12.96 -4.46
CA LEU A 126 -1.70 13.33 -5.86
C LEU A 126 -1.53 12.13 -6.81
N LEU A 127 -0.46 11.36 -6.65
CA LEU A 127 -0.22 10.15 -7.43
C LEU A 127 -1.33 9.12 -7.20
N SER A 128 -1.74 8.93 -5.95
CA SER A 128 -2.81 7.99 -5.59
C SER A 128 -4.17 8.45 -6.12
N ALA A 129 -4.45 9.76 -6.10
CA ALA A 129 -5.65 10.35 -6.69
C ALA A 129 -5.65 10.25 -8.21
N PHE A 130 -4.51 10.48 -8.87
CA PHE A 130 -4.34 10.33 -10.31
C PHE A 130 -4.56 8.88 -10.75
N LEU A 131 -3.90 7.93 -10.09
CA LEU A 131 -4.04 6.51 -10.38
C LEU A 131 -5.46 5.99 -10.08
N ARG A 132 -6.11 6.46 -9.00
CA ARG A 132 -7.53 6.16 -8.73
C ARG A 132 -8.46 6.67 -9.84
N ARG A 133 -8.19 7.84 -10.43
CA ARG A 133 -8.93 8.36 -11.60
C ARG A 133 -8.67 7.52 -12.85
N LEU A 134 -7.44 7.05 -13.04
CA LEU A 134 -7.07 6.21 -14.19
C LEU A 134 -7.69 4.81 -14.14
N VAL A 135 -7.95 4.30 -12.94
CA VAL A 135 -8.57 2.98 -12.73
C VAL A 135 -10.09 3.05 -12.85
N ARG A 136 -10.68 4.23 -12.64
CA ARG A 136 -12.11 4.50 -12.77
C ARG A 136 -12.42 4.98 -14.20
N VAL A 137 -12.07 4.18 -15.21
CA VAL A 137 -12.53 4.43 -16.59
C VAL A 137 -13.88 3.71 -16.76
N PRO A 138 -14.92 4.40 -17.27
CA PRO A 138 -16.29 3.89 -17.39
C PRO A 138 -16.44 2.68 -18.31
#